data_AF-A0A940TWM6-F1
#
_entry.id   AF-A0A940TWM6-F1
#
_cell.length_a   1.000
_cell.length_b   1.000
_cell.length_c   1.000
_cell.angle_alpha   90.00
_cell.angle_beta   90.00
_cell.angle_gamma   90.00
#
_symmetry.space_group_name_H-M   'P 1'
#
loop_
_entity.id
_entity.type
_entity.pdbx_description
1 polymer ?
#
loop_
_entity_poly.entity_id
_entity_poly.type
_entity_poly.pdbx_seq_one_letter_code
_entity_poly.pdbx_strand_id
1 'polypeptide(L)'
;MPGITLLGLGPGDPQLMTRQAWEVLQSCRELYLRTSHHPVVTSLPDSLQIHAFDSLFDSGLSIEMVCFQIVEQVLALGQRPQGVIYAVPGHPYVAEDTSPEIARRAQALDISVRVVEGLSFLEPTFTALGLTPLPHTAVVDALTLAAGHMPPFPTSAPAIIAQLHSRVLATQIKQALMSLYPGEHNVQLVHAAGTPQVMVELLALQDIDRSERFAATTSLYLPPLGPTTSFEAFLEIIAHLRAPDGCPWDREQTHQTLRTHLLEETYEVLAALDENDSQAMREEFGDLLLQVV
;
A
#
# COMPACT_ATOMS: atom_id res chain seq x y z
N MET A 1 7.52 13.92 -30.51
CA MET A 1 6.63 15.09 -30.41
C MET A 1 6.84 15.70 -29.04
N PRO A 2 6.89 17.03 -28.91
CA PRO A 2 6.90 17.66 -27.60
C PRO A 2 5.58 17.32 -26.86
N GLY A 3 5.68 17.13 -25.55
CA GLY A 3 4.62 16.60 -24.69
C GLY A 3 5.16 16.45 -23.27
N ILE A 4 4.59 15.53 -22.49
CA ILE A 4 4.98 15.30 -21.10
C ILE A 4 5.75 13.98 -21.02
N THR A 5 6.95 14.02 -20.44
CA THR A 5 7.68 12.82 -20.02
C THR A 5 7.59 12.69 -18.51
N LEU A 6 6.98 11.60 -18.04
CA LEU A 6 6.92 11.22 -16.63
C LEU A 6 8.11 10.29 -16.36
N LEU A 7 9.01 10.67 -15.45
CA LEU A 7 10.28 9.96 -15.24
C LEU A 7 10.43 9.50 -13.79
N GLY A 8 10.66 8.21 -13.58
CA GLY A 8 10.98 7.66 -12.26
C GLY A 8 12.47 7.80 -11.94
N LEU A 9 12.78 8.42 -10.79
CA LEU A 9 14.16 8.60 -10.32
C LEU A 9 14.73 7.37 -9.60
N GLY A 10 13.91 6.36 -9.33
CA GLY A 10 14.31 5.24 -8.47
C GLY A 10 14.15 5.55 -6.98
N PRO A 11 14.46 4.59 -6.10
CA PRO A 11 14.17 4.67 -4.66
C PRO A 11 15.16 5.53 -3.84
N GLY A 12 16.27 5.96 -4.45
CA GLY A 12 17.20 6.91 -3.84
C GLY A 12 18.67 6.64 -4.16
N ASP A 13 19.10 5.38 -4.29
CA ASP A 13 20.45 5.07 -4.79
C ASP A 13 20.54 5.39 -6.30
N PRO A 14 21.46 6.28 -6.73
CA PRO A 14 21.66 6.58 -8.15
C PRO A 14 21.95 5.35 -9.02
N GLN A 15 22.53 4.28 -8.46
CA GLN A 15 22.81 3.05 -9.20
C GLN A 15 21.55 2.24 -9.54
N LEU A 16 20.45 2.48 -8.81
CA LEU A 16 19.15 1.84 -9.03
C LEU A 16 18.27 2.62 -10.02
N MET A 17 18.77 3.75 -10.54
CA MET A 17 18.12 4.45 -11.62
C MET A 17 18.19 3.62 -12.90
N THR A 18 17.08 3.57 -13.64
CA THR A 18 17.09 2.83 -14.90
C THR A 18 18.03 3.50 -15.90
N ARG A 19 18.69 2.68 -16.73
CA ARG A 19 19.54 3.18 -17.81
C ARG A 19 18.78 4.15 -18.72
N GLN A 20 17.50 3.88 -18.97
CA GLN A 20 16.64 4.74 -19.77
C GLN A 20 16.44 6.13 -19.12
N ALA A 21 16.17 6.18 -17.82
CA ALA A 21 16.05 7.44 -17.08
C ALA A 21 17.36 8.23 -17.14
N TRP A 22 18.51 7.58 -16.92
CA TRP A 22 19.81 8.22 -17.00
C TRP A 22 20.11 8.81 -18.39
N GLU A 23 19.84 8.06 -19.47
CA GLU A 23 20.01 8.54 -20.85
C GLU A 23 19.12 9.76 -21.17
N VAL A 24 17.89 9.78 -20.66
CA VAL A 24 17.00 10.95 -20.79
C VAL A 24 17.60 12.16 -20.06
N LEU A 25 18.03 11.98 -18.81
CA LEU A 25 18.61 13.04 -17.98
C LEU A 25 19.92 13.60 -18.55
N GLN A 26 20.73 12.79 -19.21
CA GLN A 26 21.96 13.26 -19.88
C GLN A 26 21.68 14.10 -21.14
N SER A 27 20.54 13.90 -21.79
CA SER A 27 20.19 14.54 -23.06
C SER A 27 19.30 15.78 -22.91
N CYS A 28 18.62 15.92 -21.76
CA CYS A 28 17.73 17.05 -21.53
C CYS A 28 18.47 18.28 -20.98
N ARG A 29 17.80 19.44 -21.06
CA ARG A 29 18.31 20.72 -20.56
C ARG A 29 17.58 21.21 -19.32
N GLU A 30 16.31 20.84 -19.19
CA GLU A 30 15.41 21.31 -18.14
C GLU A 30 14.69 20.10 -17.54
N LEU A 31 14.63 20.05 -16.20
CA LEU A 31 14.01 18.98 -15.43
C LEU A 31 13.12 19.59 -14.34
N TYR A 32 11.87 19.12 -14.26
CA TYR A 32 10.95 19.47 -13.18
C TYR A 32 10.84 18.31 -12.21
N LEU A 33 11.18 18.55 -10.95
CA LEU A 33 11.11 17.57 -9.87
C LEU A 33 9.85 17.78 -9.04
N ARG A 34 9.18 16.69 -8.65
CA ARG A 34 8.16 16.74 -7.60
C ARG A 34 8.73 17.38 -6.33
N THR A 35 9.93 16.98 -5.95
CA THR A 35 10.66 17.53 -4.80
C THR A 35 12.16 17.44 -5.04
N SER A 36 12.92 18.42 -4.56
CA SER A 36 14.39 18.33 -4.52
C SER A 36 14.91 17.48 -3.36
N HIS A 37 14.05 17.11 -2.40
CA HIS A 37 14.37 16.24 -1.27
C HIS A 37 14.45 14.76 -1.70
N HIS A 38 15.41 14.45 -2.56
CA HIS A 38 15.65 13.09 -3.02
C HIS A 38 17.15 12.83 -3.20
N PRO A 39 17.72 11.73 -2.69
CA PRO A 39 19.18 11.54 -2.66
C PRO A 39 19.84 11.61 -4.04
N VAL A 40 19.17 11.11 -5.09
CA VAL A 40 19.65 11.14 -6.48
C VAL A 40 19.90 12.56 -7.01
N VAL A 41 19.23 13.59 -6.48
CA VAL A 41 19.33 14.96 -7.01
C VAL A 41 20.77 15.47 -7.00
N THR A 42 21.55 15.07 -5.98
CA THR A 42 22.98 15.42 -5.86
C THR A 42 23.88 14.75 -6.90
N SER A 43 23.38 13.71 -7.58
CA SER A 43 24.11 12.94 -8.60
C SER A 43 23.64 13.24 -10.02
N LEU A 44 22.71 14.19 -10.20
CA LEU A 44 22.22 14.60 -11.50
C LEU A 44 23.28 15.40 -12.27
N PRO A 45 23.29 15.37 -13.62
CA PRO A 45 24.22 16.15 -14.43
C PRO A 45 24.18 17.66 -14.12
N ASP A 46 25.35 18.26 -13.88
CA ASP A 46 25.50 19.71 -13.60
C ASP A 46 24.96 20.61 -14.72
N SER A 47 24.82 20.09 -15.94
CA SER A 47 24.28 20.81 -17.09
C SER A 47 22.76 21.00 -17.05
N LEU A 48 22.06 20.33 -16.12
CA LEU A 48 20.61 20.40 -16.01
C LEU A 48 20.15 21.64 -15.27
N GLN A 49 19.22 22.36 -15.88
CA GLN A 49 18.42 23.35 -15.18
C GLN A 49 17.30 22.64 -14.42
N ILE A 50 17.44 22.56 -13.09
CA ILE A 50 16.49 21.88 -12.21
C ILE A 50 15.48 22.87 -11.66
N HIS A 51 14.20 22.53 -11.78
CA HIS A 51 13.08 23.19 -11.14
C HIS A 51 12.42 22.21 -10.19
N ALA A 52 12.09 22.61 -8.97
CA ALA A 52 11.39 21.75 -8.02
C ALA A 52 10.12 22.44 -7.50
N PHE A 53 9.10 21.65 -7.19
CA PHE A 53 7.83 22.15 -6.66
C PHE A 53 7.82 22.29 -5.12
N ASP A 54 8.98 22.26 -4.45
CA ASP A 54 9.10 22.31 -2.99
C ASP A 54 8.38 23.52 -2.36
N SER A 55 8.40 24.67 -3.04
CA SER A 55 7.70 25.88 -2.58
C SER A 55 6.18 25.71 -2.44
N LEU A 56 5.57 24.77 -3.17
CA LEU A 56 4.16 24.43 -3.00
C LEU A 56 3.93 23.66 -1.70
N PHE A 57 4.86 22.78 -1.31
CA PHE A 57 4.79 22.06 -0.04
C PHE A 57 4.99 23.01 1.16
N ASP A 58 5.80 24.04 1.00
CA ASP A 58 6.04 25.06 2.05
C ASP A 58 4.90 26.10 2.19
N SER A 59 3.92 26.08 1.29
CA SER A 59 2.86 27.09 1.23
C SER A 59 1.74 26.93 2.27
N GLY A 60 1.75 25.83 3.04
CA GLY A 60 0.71 25.50 4.02
C GLY A 60 -0.61 24.99 3.41
N LEU A 61 -0.64 24.74 2.10
CA LEU A 61 -1.75 24.09 1.41
C LEU A 61 -1.90 22.62 1.84
N SER A 62 -3.10 22.06 1.67
CA SER A 62 -3.31 20.62 1.83
C SER A 62 -2.57 19.85 0.74
N ILE A 63 -2.23 18.58 1.01
CA ILE A 63 -1.50 17.73 0.06
C ILE A 63 -2.26 17.58 -1.26
N GLU A 64 -3.59 17.46 -1.20
CA GLU A 64 -4.45 17.35 -2.38
C GLU A 64 -4.36 18.61 -3.24
N MET A 65 -4.33 19.80 -2.61
CA MET A 65 -4.20 21.06 -3.32
C MET A 65 -2.80 21.25 -3.90
N VAL A 66 -1.74 20.83 -3.18
CA VAL A 66 -0.38 20.81 -3.72
C VAL A 66 -0.29 19.92 -4.96
N CYS A 67 -0.82 18.70 -4.87
CA CYS A 67 -0.84 17.77 -6.01
C CYS A 67 -1.63 18.36 -7.19
N PHE A 68 -2.80 18.95 -6.93
CA PHE A 68 -3.59 19.63 -7.96
C PHE A 68 -2.79 20.74 -8.67
N GLN A 69 -2.09 21.60 -7.92
CA GLN A 69 -1.30 22.67 -8.51
C GLN A 69 -0.10 22.17 -9.31
N ILE A 70 0.56 21.09 -8.86
CA ILE A 70 1.63 20.43 -9.62
C ILE A 70 1.08 19.91 -10.96
N VAL A 71 -0.05 19.22 -10.93
CA VAL A 71 -0.71 18.69 -12.13
C VAL A 71 -1.03 19.81 -13.12
N GLU A 72 -1.64 20.91 -12.68
CA GLU A 72 -1.93 22.09 -13.51
C GLU A 72 -0.67 22.63 -14.18
N GLN A 73 0.39 22.82 -13.39
CA GLN A 73 1.64 23.39 -13.89
C GLN A 73 2.32 22.45 -14.90
N VAL A 74 2.39 21.15 -14.62
CA VAL A 74 3.00 20.17 -15.55
C VAL A 74 2.21 20.08 -16.86
N LEU A 75 0.88 20.12 -16.82
CA LEU A 75 0.06 20.15 -18.03
C LEU A 75 0.32 21.41 -18.88
N ALA A 76 0.41 22.59 -18.24
CA ALA A 76 0.73 23.83 -18.94
C ALA A 76 2.15 23.79 -19.55
N LEU A 77 3.13 23.26 -18.80
CA LEU A 77 4.51 23.09 -19.28
C LEU A 77 4.59 22.09 -20.45
N GLY A 78 3.75 21.05 -20.43
CA GLY A 78 3.65 20.04 -21.49
C GLY A 78 3.12 20.56 -22.83
N GLN A 79 2.38 21.66 -22.83
CA GLN A 79 1.91 22.32 -24.06
C GLN A 79 2.96 23.21 -24.74
N ARG A 80 4.08 23.49 -24.05
CA ARG A 80 5.17 24.29 -24.64
C ARG A 80 5.82 23.54 -25.81
N PRO A 81 6.39 24.23 -26.81
CA PRO A 81 7.05 23.59 -27.96
C PRO A 81 8.20 22.63 -27.58
N GLN A 82 8.82 22.82 -26.42
CA GLN A 82 9.86 21.93 -25.88
C GLN A 82 9.32 20.80 -24.99
N GLY A 83 8.04 20.84 -24.60
CA GLY A 83 7.44 19.92 -23.64
C GLY A 83 7.95 20.09 -22.21
N VAL A 84 7.81 19.03 -21.42
CA VAL A 84 8.28 18.96 -20.03
C VAL A 84 8.74 17.56 -19.66
N ILE A 85 9.81 17.47 -18.86
CA ILE A 85 10.18 16.25 -18.16
C ILE A 85 9.85 16.48 -16.69
N TYR A 86 8.87 15.74 -16.20
CA TYR A 86 8.45 15.74 -14.80
C TYR A 86 8.95 14.45 -14.15
N ALA A 87 9.84 14.58 -13.18
CA ALA A 87 10.47 13.47 -12.50
C ALA A 87 10.03 13.37 -11.04
N VAL A 88 9.81 12.13 -10.61
CA VAL A 88 9.27 11.79 -9.29
C VAL A 88 10.17 10.75 -8.60
N PRO A 89 10.24 10.74 -7.26
CA PRO A 89 10.84 9.64 -6.52
C PRO A 89 10.22 8.29 -6.91
N GLY A 90 11.04 7.25 -6.99
CA GLY A 90 10.58 5.90 -7.29
C GLY A 90 10.07 5.75 -8.74
N HIS A 91 8.83 5.29 -8.86
CA HIS A 91 8.16 4.99 -10.13
C HIS A 91 6.97 5.94 -10.33
N PRO A 92 6.71 6.47 -11.55
CA PRO A 92 5.58 7.38 -11.81
C PRO A 92 4.16 6.83 -11.59
N TYR A 93 3.99 5.61 -11.07
CA TYR A 93 2.68 4.98 -10.90
C TYR A 93 2.60 4.16 -9.59
N VAL A 94 3.64 4.20 -8.76
CA VAL A 94 3.67 3.43 -7.50
C VAL A 94 3.81 4.43 -6.36
N ALA A 95 2.76 4.55 -5.54
CA ALA A 95 2.67 5.52 -4.44
C ALA A 95 2.90 6.98 -4.90
N GLU A 96 2.38 7.34 -6.08
CA GLU A 96 2.57 8.64 -6.71
C GLU A 96 1.29 9.07 -7.43
N ASP A 97 0.57 10.06 -6.90
CA ASP A 97 -0.77 10.43 -7.41
C ASP A 97 -0.74 11.45 -8.54
N THR A 98 0.33 12.25 -8.66
CA THR A 98 0.36 13.34 -9.63
C THR A 98 0.52 12.84 -11.07
N SER A 99 1.38 11.85 -11.30
CA SER A 99 1.71 11.31 -12.62
C SER A 99 0.55 10.55 -13.28
N PRO A 100 -0.19 9.66 -12.59
CA PRO A 100 -1.40 9.06 -13.17
C PRO A 100 -2.46 10.11 -13.53
N GLU A 101 -2.63 11.13 -12.68
CA GLU A 101 -3.59 12.21 -12.94
C GLU A 101 -3.15 13.12 -14.10
N ILE A 102 -1.85 13.44 -14.20
CA ILE A 102 -1.27 14.14 -15.35
C ILE A 102 -1.53 13.33 -16.62
N ALA A 103 -1.26 12.02 -16.63
CA ALA A 103 -1.46 11.18 -17.80
C ALA A 103 -2.93 11.16 -18.25
N ARG A 104 -3.86 10.97 -17.30
CA ARG A 104 -5.31 10.98 -17.55
C ARG A 104 -5.79 12.30 -18.15
N ARG A 105 -5.35 13.43 -17.58
CA ARG A 105 -5.75 14.77 -18.04
C ARG A 105 -5.07 15.19 -19.34
N ALA A 106 -3.81 14.81 -19.53
CA ALA A 106 -3.08 15.05 -20.78
C ALA A 106 -3.76 14.35 -21.95
N GLN A 107 -4.25 13.13 -21.77
CA GLN A 107 -5.03 12.42 -22.80
C GLN A 107 -6.29 13.19 -23.20
N ALA A 108 -7.02 13.77 -22.25
CA ALA A 108 -8.21 14.58 -22.54
C ALA A 108 -7.89 15.89 -23.27
N LEU A 109 -6.65 16.37 -23.16
CA LEU A 109 -6.14 17.59 -23.81
C LEU A 109 -5.34 17.29 -25.09
N ASP A 110 -5.29 16.04 -25.54
CA ASP A 110 -4.49 15.58 -26.68
C ASP A 110 -2.98 15.89 -26.55
N ILE A 111 -2.47 15.89 -25.31
CA ILE A 111 -1.04 16.05 -25.02
C ILE A 111 -0.39 14.67 -24.97
N SER A 112 0.65 14.45 -25.78
CA SER A 112 1.41 13.19 -25.78
C SER A 112 2.10 12.98 -24.43
N VAL A 113 1.93 11.79 -23.84
CA VAL A 113 2.60 11.39 -22.61
C VAL A 113 3.52 10.21 -22.87
N ARG A 114 4.75 10.30 -22.38
CA ARG A 114 5.73 9.21 -22.35
C ARG A 114 6.07 8.90 -20.90
N VAL A 115 6.03 7.62 -20.52
CA VAL A 115 6.51 7.17 -19.22
C VAL A 115 7.93 6.61 -19.39
N VAL A 116 8.81 6.98 -18.48
CA VAL A 116 10.16 6.42 -18.31
C VAL A 116 10.16 5.73 -16.95
N GLU A 117 10.23 4.41 -16.99
CA GLU A 117 10.07 3.58 -15.80
C GLU A 117 11.22 3.81 -14.80
N GLY A 118 10.88 3.71 -13.52
CA GLY A 118 11.82 3.78 -12.40
C GLY A 118 11.59 2.61 -11.45
N LEU A 119 12.65 2.18 -10.76
CA LEU A 119 12.49 1.20 -9.68
C LEU A 119 11.67 1.83 -8.54
N SER A 120 10.67 1.10 -8.03
CA SER A 120 9.84 1.61 -6.94
C SER A 120 10.50 1.39 -5.58
N PHE A 121 9.79 1.70 -4.50
CA PHE A 121 10.21 1.32 -3.14
C PHE A 121 9.92 -0.16 -2.82
N LEU A 122 9.04 -0.82 -3.59
CA LEU A 122 8.57 -2.18 -3.29
C LEU A 122 9.69 -3.20 -3.44
N GLU A 123 10.42 -3.20 -4.57
CA GLU A 123 11.46 -4.20 -4.83
C GLU A 123 12.60 -4.14 -3.79
N PRO A 124 13.13 -2.96 -3.44
CA PRO A 124 14.11 -2.85 -2.36
C PRO A 124 13.53 -3.20 -0.99
N THR A 125 12.25 -2.95 -0.74
CA THR A 125 11.59 -3.32 0.53
C THR A 125 11.52 -4.84 0.67
N PHE A 126 11.08 -5.55 -0.36
CA PHE A 126 11.07 -7.03 -0.36
C PHE A 126 12.48 -7.60 -0.24
N THR A 127 13.46 -6.99 -0.90
CA THR A 127 14.88 -7.37 -0.79
C THR A 127 15.39 -7.21 0.64
N ALA A 128 15.09 -6.08 1.29
CA ALA A 128 15.50 -5.81 2.67
C ALA A 128 14.86 -6.76 3.68
N LEU A 129 13.62 -7.20 3.41
CA LEU A 129 12.90 -8.17 4.23
C LEU A 129 13.29 -9.62 3.94
N GLY A 130 13.91 -9.90 2.78
CA GLY A 130 14.19 -11.26 2.32
C GLY A 130 12.93 -12.06 1.96
N LEU A 131 11.90 -11.39 1.43
CA LEU A 131 10.58 -11.96 1.19
C LEU A 131 10.19 -11.97 -0.29
N THR A 132 9.27 -12.87 -0.65
CA THR A 132 8.58 -12.87 -1.94
C THR A 132 7.18 -12.25 -1.80
N PRO A 133 6.73 -11.39 -2.73
CA PRO A 133 5.38 -10.84 -2.69
C PRO A 133 4.29 -11.88 -3.06
N LEU A 134 4.68 -12.95 -3.76
CA LEU A 134 3.77 -14.02 -4.19
C LEU A 134 3.64 -15.13 -3.13
N PRO A 135 2.50 -15.85 -3.05
CA PRO A 135 1.34 -15.75 -3.95
C PRO A 135 0.41 -14.57 -3.62
N HIS A 136 0.38 -14.10 -2.38
CA HIS A 136 -0.51 -13.05 -1.91
C HIS A 136 0.22 -12.12 -0.92
N THR A 137 0.39 -10.85 -1.29
CA THR A 137 0.80 -9.76 -0.40
C THR A 137 -0.06 -8.55 -0.70
N ALA A 138 -0.70 -7.98 0.32
CA ALA A 138 -1.41 -6.72 0.16
C ALA A 138 -0.42 -5.55 0.16
N VAL A 139 -0.63 -4.56 -0.70
CA VAL A 139 0.10 -3.28 -0.67
C VAL A 139 -0.94 -2.19 -0.43
N VAL A 140 -0.80 -1.46 0.67
CA VAL A 140 -1.81 -0.53 1.16
C VAL A 140 -1.18 0.79 1.52
N ASP A 141 -1.85 1.89 1.19
CA ASP A 141 -1.41 3.21 1.62
C ASP A 141 -1.76 3.47 3.10
N ALA A 142 -0.82 4.04 3.86
CA ALA A 142 -0.99 4.33 5.28
C ALA A 142 -2.16 5.27 5.59
N LEU A 143 -2.38 6.31 4.77
CA LEU A 143 -3.50 7.25 4.97
C LEU A 143 -4.84 6.55 4.72
N THR A 144 -4.90 5.71 3.68
CA THR A 144 -6.09 4.92 3.36
C THR A 144 -6.45 3.99 4.53
N LEU A 145 -5.46 3.28 5.09
CA LEU A 145 -5.66 2.41 6.24
C LEU A 145 -6.10 3.19 7.48
N ALA A 146 -5.47 4.34 7.75
CA ALA A 146 -5.80 5.17 8.91
C ALA A 146 -7.19 5.82 8.85
N ALA A 147 -7.70 6.08 7.63
CA ALA A 147 -9.06 6.57 7.42
C ALA A 147 -10.13 5.46 7.58
N GLY A 148 -9.73 4.19 7.53
CA GLY A 148 -10.60 3.04 7.69
C GLY A 148 -10.88 2.67 9.15
N HIS A 149 -11.88 1.80 9.34
CA HIS A 149 -12.19 1.19 10.65
C HIS A 149 -11.66 -0.24 10.79
N MET A 150 -11.39 -0.90 9.66
CA MET A 150 -10.86 -2.26 9.58
C MET A 150 -9.78 -2.32 8.49
N PRO A 151 -8.77 -3.19 8.63
CA PRO A 151 -7.78 -3.39 7.57
C PRO A 151 -8.44 -3.88 6.26
N PRO A 152 -8.11 -3.32 5.08
CA PRO A 152 -8.73 -3.67 3.80
C PRO A 152 -8.12 -4.94 3.16
N PHE A 153 -7.58 -5.84 3.98
CA PHE A 153 -6.90 -7.04 3.55
C PHE A 153 -7.10 -8.17 4.57
N PRO A 154 -7.06 -9.43 4.13
CA PRO A 154 -7.24 -10.56 5.02
C PRO A 154 -6.06 -10.73 5.97
N THR A 155 -6.34 -11.12 7.21
CA THR A 155 -5.30 -11.39 8.22
C THR A 155 -4.44 -12.60 7.90
N SER A 156 -4.86 -13.44 6.96
CA SER A 156 -4.15 -14.62 6.48
C SER A 156 -3.08 -14.31 5.43
N ALA A 157 -3.03 -13.06 4.93
CA ALA A 157 -2.00 -12.61 3.99
C ALA A 157 -1.08 -11.56 4.63
N PRO A 158 0.22 -11.53 4.25
CA PRO A 158 1.10 -10.43 4.59
C PRO A 158 0.63 -9.11 3.94
N ALA A 159 1.00 -7.99 4.57
CA ALA A 159 0.76 -6.66 4.03
C ALA A 159 2.00 -5.76 4.12
N ILE A 160 2.19 -4.91 3.11
CA ILE A 160 3.09 -3.76 3.11
C ILE A 160 2.22 -2.50 3.20
N ILE A 161 2.32 -1.77 4.31
CA ILE A 161 1.68 -0.48 4.50
C ILE A 161 2.71 0.61 4.14
N ALA A 162 2.51 1.25 3.01
CA ALA A 162 3.41 2.24 2.42
C ALA A 162 3.20 3.63 3.03
N GLN A 163 4.19 4.51 2.86
CA GLN A 163 4.11 5.94 3.20
C GLN A 163 3.82 6.22 4.69
N LEU A 164 4.36 5.41 5.59
CA LEU A 164 4.21 5.60 7.03
C LEU A 164 5.13 6.71 7.55
N HIS A 165 4.78 7.95 7.25
CA HIS A 165 5.70 9.09 7.34
C HIS A 165 5.68 9.84 8.68
N SER A 166 4.81 9.49 9.63
CA SER A 166 4.73 10.19 10.91
C SER A 166 4.29 9.29 12.06
N ARG A 167 4.65 9.71 13.28
CA ARG A 167 4.22 9.07 14.53
C ARG A 167 2.69 9.07 14.67
N VAL A 168 2.03 10.17 14.30
CA VAL A 168 0.56 10.29 14.37
C VAL A 168 -0.10 9.21 13.52
N LEU A 169 0.37 9.05 12.28
CA LEU A 169 -0.15 8.05 11.36
C LEU A 169 0.12 6.62 11.86
N ALA A 170 1.31 6.37 12.43
CA ALA A 170 1.64 5.09 13.05
C ALA A 170 0.73 4.76 14.24
N THR A 171 0.39 5.74 15.08
CA THR A 171 -0.56 5.53 16.18
C THR A 171 -1.95 5.15 15.66
N GLN A 172 -2.44 5.81 14.60
CA GLN A 172 -3.74 5.50 13.99
C GLN A 172 -3.76 4.10 13.37
N ILE A 173 -2.73 3.75 12.60
CA ILE A 173 -2.60 2.42 11.99
C ILE A 173 -2.48 1.33 13.04
N LYS A 174 -1.69 1.56 14.10
CA LYS A 174 -1.62 0.65 15.25
C LYS A 174 -3.02 0.36 15.80
N GLN A 175 -3.82 1.39 16.05
CA GLN A 175 -5.18 1.22 16.57
C GLN A 175 -6.07 0.42 15.61
N ALA A 176 -6.02 0.73 14.31
CA ALA A 176 -6.78 0.00 13.29
C ALA A 176 -6.36 -1.48 13.23
N LEU A 177 -5.06 -1.77 13.23
CA LEU A 177 -4.54 -3.14 13.17
C LEU A 177 -4.82 -3.94 14.45
N MET A 178 -4.74 -3.31 15.63
CA MET A 178 -5.00 -3.96 16.92
C MET A 178 -6.45 -4.38 17.15
N SER A 179 -7.38 -3.98 16.26
CA SER A 179 -8.73 -4.55 16.22
C SER A 179 -8.76 -6.04 15.84
N LEU A 180 -7.74 -6.50 15.09
CA LEU A 180 -7.63 -7.86 14.56
C LEU A 180 -6.36 -8.59 15.02
N TYR A 181 -5.25 -7.86 15.17
CA TYR A 181 -3.95 -8.41 15.51
C TYR A 181 -3.62 -8.19 17.00
N PRO A 182 -3.00 -9.17 17.67
CA PRO A 182 -2.47 -8.97 19.03
C PRO A 182 -1.44 -7.84 19.07
N GLY A 183 -1.38 -7.08 20.18
CA GLY A 183 -0.40 -6.02 20.37
C GLY A 183 1.07 -6.50 20.32
N GLU A 184 1.31 -7.73 20.76
CA GLU A 184 2.63 -8.40 20.74
C GLU A 184 2.99 -8.99 19.37
N HIS A 185 2.14 -8.86 18.35
CA HIS A 185 2.43 -9.37 17.00
C HIS A 185 3.69 -8.71 16.46
N ASN A 186 4.65 -9.53 16.02
CA ASN A 186 5.93 -9.05 15.51
C ASN A 186 5.73 -8.44 14.11
N VAL A 187 6.20 -7.21 13.95
CA VAL A 187 6.12 -6.44 12.70
C VAL A 187 7.45 -5.78 12.41
N GLN A 188 7.66 -5.36 11.16
CA GLN A 188 8.92 -4.77 10.74
C GLN A 188 8.69 -3.42 10.07
N LEU A 189 9.33 -2.36 10.58
CA LEU A 189 9.43 -1.10 9.85
C LEU A 189 10.65 -1.16 8.93
N VAL A 190 10.45 -0.82 7.66
CA VAL A 190 11.51 -0.71 6.67
C VAL A 190 11.70 0.77 6.35
N HIS A 191 12.90 1.27 6.62
CA HIS A 191 13.28 2.66 6.40
C HIS A 191 14.22 2.75 5.20
N ALA A 192 14.04 3.78 4.37
CA ALA A 192 14.97 4.16 3.30
C ALA A 192 15.33 2.98 2.38
N ALA A 193 14.35 2.13 2.06
CA ALA A 193 14.54 1.01 1.17
C ALA A 193 15.06 1.49 -0.19
N GLY A 194 16.12 0.87 -0.70
CA GLY A 194 16.75 1.26 -1.97
C GLY A 194 17.75 2.42 -1.84
N THR A 195 18.19 2.73 -0.61
CA THR A 195 19.38 3.56 -0.36
C THR A 195 20.41 2.80 0.48
N PRO A 196 21.67 3.30 0.55
CA PRO A 196 22.68 2.74 1.46
C PRO A 196 22.33 2.83 2.95
N GLN A 197 21.29 3.61 3.32
CA GLN A 197 20.83 3.79 4.69
C GLN A 197 19.64 2.88 5.04
N VAL A 198 19.33 1.90 4.18
CA VAL A 198 18.24 0.95 4.42
C VAL A 198 18.38 0.29 5.80
N MET A 199 17.29 0.27 6.54
CA MET A 199 17.23 -0.33 7.88
C MET A 199 15.90 -1.02 8.08
N VAL A 200 15.95 -2.21 8.69
CA VAL A 200 14.76 -2.95 9.12
C VAL A 200 14.72 -2.95 10.64
N GLU A 201 13.67 -2.38 11.22
CA GLU A 201 13.42 -2.31 12.66
C GLU A 201 12.34 -3.35 13.03
N LEU A 202 12.66 -4.29 13.91
CA LEU A 202 11.70 -5.29 14.41
C LEU A 202 11.05 -4.77 15.70
N LEU A 203 9.72 -4.74 15.74
CA LEU A 203 8.93 -4.22 16.84
C LEU A 203 7.71 -5.09 17.10
N ALA A 204 7.12 -4.98 18.29
CA ALA A 204 5.74 -5.39 18.52
C ALA A 204 4.79 -4.38 17.89
N LEU A 205 3.64 -4.82 17.39
CA LEU A 205 2.63 -3.96 16.77
C LEU A 205 2.23 -2.78 17.69
N GLN A 206 2.13 -3.01 18.99
CA GLN A 206 1.77 -1.98 19.96
C GLN A 206 2.82 -0.87 20.12
N ASP A 207 4.05 -1.13 19.67
CA ASP A 207 5.22 -0.27 19.83
C ASP A 207 5.65 0.43 18.53
N ILE A 208 4.96 0.22 17.40
CA ILE A 208 5.40 0.80 16.11
C ILE A 208 5.51 2.32 16.15
N ASP A 209 4.62 2.99 16.87
CA ASP A 209 4.62 4.44 17.02
C ASP A 209 5.69 4.95 17.98
N ARG A 210 6.51 4.08 18.57
CA ARG A 210 7.69 4.45 19.36
C ARG A 210 8.91 4.74 18.49
N SER A 211 8.97 4.24 17.26
CA SER A 211 10.08 4.50 16.34
C SER A 211 10.32 6.01 16.17
N GLU A 212 11.59 6.40 16.14
CA GLU A 212 12.02 7.80 15.96
C GLU A 212 12.40 8.11 14.51
N ARG A 213 12.23 7.13 13.60
CA ARG A 213 12.79 7.15 12.23
C ARG A 213 11.74 7.32 11.14
N PHE A 214 10.59 7.90 11.47
CA PHE A 214 9.53 8.14 10.49
C PHE A 214 9.98 9.13 9.41
N ALA A 215 9.76 8.75 8.16
CA ALA A 215 10.10 9.52 6.97
C ALA A 215 9.16 9.09 5.82
N ALA A 216 9.10 9.87 4.75
CA ALA A 216 8.29 9.54 3.57
C ALA A 216 8.62 8.16 2.95
N THR A 217 9.83 7.67 3.20
CA THR A 217 10.35 6.37 2.72
C THR A 217 10.19 5.23 3.73
N THR A 218 9.39 5.40 4.79
CA THR A 218 9.14 4.35 5.78
C THR A 218 7.92 3.53 5.38
N SER A 219 8.05 2.20 5.39
CA SER A 219 6.96 1.25 5.18
C SER A 219 6.86 0.29 6.36
N LEU A 220 5.67 -0.20 6.66
CA LEU A 220 5.44 -1.25 7.66
C LEU A 220 5.16 -2.57 6.93
N TYR A 221 5.94 -3.59 7.23
CA TYR A 221 5.61 -4.98 6.91
C TYR A 221 4.88 -5.62 8.08
N LEU A 222 3.70 -6.14 7.77
CA LEU A 222 2.82 -6.87 8.68
C LEU A 222 2.74 -8.33 8.23
N PRO A 223 3.38 -9.27 8.94
CA PRO A 223 3.23 -10.69 8.67
C PRO A 223 1.75 -11.14 8.85
N PRO A 224 1.32 -12.21 8.16
CA PRO A 224 0.00 -12.78 8.39
C PRO A 224 -0.14 -13.26 9.84
N LEU A 225 -1.36 -13.20 10.37
CA LEU A 225 -1.68 -13.73 11.69
C LEU A 225 -1.70 -15.27 11.68
N GLY A 226 -2.22 -15.86 10.61
CA GLY A 226 -2.19 -17.29 10.37
C GLY A 226 -3.00 -17.69 9.14
N PRO A 227 -2.82 -18.92 8.61
CA PRO A 227 -3.47 -19.33 7.36
C PRO A 227 -5.00 -19.41 7.46
N THR A 228 -5.56 -19.58 8.67
CA THR A 228 -7.00 -19.78 8.91
C THR A 228 -7.66 -18.60 9.62
N THR A 229 -7.05 -17.41 9.58
CA THR A 229 -7.52 -16.27 10.38
C THR A 229 -8.39 -15.28 9.61
N SER A 230 -8.62 -15.52 8.31
CA SER A 230 -9.45 -14.66 7.47
C SER A 230 -10.74 -15.34 7.04
N PHE A 231 -11.71 -14.53 6.60
CA PHE A 231 -12.98 -15.03 6.10
C PHE A 231 -12.82 -15.85 4.80
N GLU A 232 -11.88 -15.47 3.93
CA GLU A 232 -11.55 -16.23 2.72
C GLU A 232 -10.96 -17.60 3.05
N ALA A 233 -10.14 -17.69 4.11
CA ALA A 233 -9.63 -18.99 4.56
C ALA A 233 -10.75 -19.87 5.12
N PHE A 234 -11.73 -19.28 5.79
CA PHE A 234 -12.94 -19.97 6.20
C PHE A 234 -13.75 -20.48 4.99
N LEU A 235 -13.98 -19.64 3.98
CA LEU A 235 -14.64 -20.05 2.73
C LEU A 235 -13.92 -21.21 2.04
N GLU A 236 -12.59 -21.18 2.00
CA GLU A 236 -11.78 -22.26 1.42
C GLU A 236 -11.93 -23.57 2.20
N ILE A 237 -11.99 -23.52 3.54
CA ILE A 237 -12.26 -24.70 4.36
C ILE A 237 -13.63 -25.31 4.00
N ILE A 238 -14.68 -24.48 3.89
CA ILE A 238 -16.02 -24.95 3.54
C ILE A 238 -16.06 -25.51 2.11
N ALA A 239 -15.40 -24.84 1.17
CA ALA A 239 -15.27 -25.34 -0.19
C ALA A 239 -14.57 -26.69 -0.25
N HIS A 240 -13.49 -26.87 0.53
CA HIS A 240 -12.77 -28.13 0.64
C HIS A 240 -13.63 -29.25 1.26
N LEU A 241 -14.35 -28.98 2.35
CA LEU A 241 -15.24 -29.95 2.98
C LEU A 241 -16.35 -30.42 2.03
N ARG A 242 -16.81 -29.55 1.12
CA ARG A 242 -17.85 -29.86 0.13
C ARG A 242 -17.30 -30.33 -1.22
N ALA A 243 -15.98 -30.41 -1.39
CA ALA A 243 -15.34 -30.90 -2.60
C ALA A 243 -15.63 -32.40 -2.82
N PRO A 244 -15.42 -32.97 -4.04
CA PRO A 244 -15.68 -34.39 -4.30
C PRO A 244 -14.96 -35.36 -3.35
N ASP A 245 -13.77 -34.97 -2.88
CA ASP A 245 -12.91 -35.68 -1.93
C ASP A 245 -13.04 -35.18 -0.48
N GLY A 246 -13.97 -34.25 -0.23
CA GLY A 246 -14.27 -33.70 1.09
C GLY A 246 -15.13 -34.61 1.97
N CYS A 247 -15.66 -34.05 3.06
CA CYS A 247 -16.47 -34.77 4.04
C CYS A 247 -17.81 -35.21 3.43
N PRO A 248 -18.17 -36.51 3.46
CA PRO A 248 -19.44 -36.98 2.91
C PRO A 248 -20.66 -36.30 3.53
N TRP A 249 -20.63 -36.01 4.84
CA TRP A 249 -21.73 -35.34 5.52
C TRP A 249 -21.94 -33.91 4.99
N ASP A 250 -20.87 -33.10 4.92
CA ASP A 250 -20.93 -31.71 4.43
C ASP A 250 -21.38 -31.63 2.97
N ARG A 251 -20.97 -32.60 2.15
CA ARG A 251 -21.35 -32.69 0.73
C ARG A 251 -22.84 -32.98 0.51
N GLU A 252 -23.43 -33.76 1.41
CA GLU A 252 -24.86 -34.12 1.34
C GLU A 252 -25.77 -33.00 1.85
N GLN A 253 -25.23 -31.97 2.50
CA GLN A 253 -26.02 -30.87 3.04
C GLN A 253 -26.60 -29.95 1.96
N THR A 254 -27.86 -29.60 2.15
CA THR A 254 -28.61 -28.59 1.40
C THR A 254 -29.26 -27.62 2.39
N HIS A 255 -29.68 -26.43 1.96
CA HIS A 255 -30.39 -25.50 2.85
C HIS A 255 -31.67 -26.13 3.46
N GLN A 256 -32.28 -27.11 2.80
CA GLN A 256 -33.41 -27.84 3.35
C GLN A 256 -33.01 -28.78 4.50
N THR A 257 -31.87 -29.48 4.39
CA THR A 257 -31.39 -30.39 5.44
C THR A 257 -30.83 -29.62 6.64
N LEU A 258 -30.21 -28.46 6.40
CA LEU A 258 -29.65 -27.60 7.44
C LEU A 258 -30.69 -26.83 8.26
N ARG A 259 -31.97 -26.82 7.87
CA ARG A 259 -33.01 -26.05 8.57
C ARG A 259 -33.14 -26.40 10.05
N THR A 260 -32.99 -27.68 10.42
CA THR A 260 -33.05 -28.11 11.83
C THR A 260 -31.85 -27.56 12.59
N HIS A 261 -30.66 -27.68 12.03
CA HIS A 261 -29.43 -27.11 12.60
C HIS A 261 -29.56 -25.60 12.77
N LEU A 262 -30.08 -24.86 11.79
CA LEU A 262 -30.32 -23.42 11.92
C LEU A 262 -31.15 -23.06 13.15
N LEU A 263 -32.19 -23.86 13.42
CA LEU A 263 -33.06 -23.64 14.57
C LEU A 263 -32.32 -23.91 15.89
N GLU A 264 -31.55 -25.01 15.94
CA GLU A 264 -30.71 -25.39 17.09
C GLU A 264 -29.69 -24.29 17.41
N GLU A 265 -28.85 -23.91 16.43
CA GLU A 265 -27.85 -22.83 16.61
C GLU A 265 -28.50 -21.51 17.00
N THR A 266 -29.71 -21.20 16.48
CA THR A 266 -30.43 -19.98 16.87
C THR A 266 -30.79 -20.01 18.35
N TYR A 267 -31.22 -21.14 18.90
CA TYR A 267 -31.51 -21.26 20.33
C TYR A 267 -30.23 -21.16 21.17
N GLU A 268 -29.13 -21.74 20.72
CA GLU A 268 -27.84 -21.69 21.42
C GLU A 268 -27.27 -20.26 21.42
N VAL A 269 -27.31 -19.56 20.29
CA VAL A 269 -26.99 -18.13 20.20
C VAL A 269 -27.84 -17.30 21.16
N LEU A 270 -29.16 -17.52 21.19
CA LEU A 270 -30.06 -16.78 22.08
C LEU A 270 -29.75 -17.06 23.56
N ALA A 271 -29.45 -18.31 23.92
CA ALA A 271 -29.04 -18.66 25.27
C ALA A 271 -27.72 -17.96 25.65
N ALA A 272 -26.71 -17.97 24.77
CA ALA A 272 -25.45 -17.28 25.00
C ALA A 272 -25.64 -15.76 25.18
N LEU A 273 -26.55 -15.14 24.39
CA LEU A 273 -26.93 -13.73 24.51
C LEU A 273 -27.60 -13.43 25.86
N ASP A 274 -28.58 -14.25 26.27
CA ASP A 274 -29.30 -14.08 27.52
C ASP A 274 -28.38 -14.23 28.75
N GLU A 275 -27.36 -15.09 28.64
CA GLU A 275 -26.33 -15.30 29.67
C GLU A 275 -25.18 -14.27 29.61
N ASN A 276 -25.13 -13.46 28.55
CA ASN A 276 -24.07 -12.51 28.26
C ASN A 276 -22.65 -13.15 28.24
N ASP A 277 -22.56 -14.40 27.77
CA ASP A 277 -21.31 -15.14 27.65
C ASP A 277 -20.66 -14.87 26.29
N SER A 278 -19.67 -13.99 26.28
CA SER A 278 -18.95 -13.62 25.04
C SER A 278 -18.15 -14.75 24.43
N GLN A 279 -17.77 -15.78 25.19
CA GLN A 279 -17.07 -16.94 24.65
C GLN A 279 -18.05 -17.85 23.93
N ALA A 280 -19.17 -18.21 24.58
CA ALA A 280 -20.23 -18.99 23.95
C ALA A 280 -20.77 -18.29 22.70
N MET A 281 -21.05 -16.98 22.77
CA MET A 281 -21.48 -16.20 21.60
C MET A 281 -20.54 -16.38 20.40
N ARG A 282 -19.22 -16.40 20.61
CA ARG A 282 -18.25 -16.55 19.52
C ARG A 282 -18.29 -17.93 18.88
N GLU A 283 -18.57 -18.96 19.66
CA GLU A 283 -18.73 -20.34 19.20
C GLU A 283 -20.01 -20.45 18.36
N GLU A 284 -21.15 -20.11 18.95
CA GLU A 284 -22.46 -20.25 18.30
C GLU A 284 -22.64 -19.34 17.07
N PHE A 285 -22.11 -18.10 17.09
CA PHE A 285 -22.11 -17.25 15.89
C PHE A 285 -21.22 -17.81 14.79
N GLY A 286 -20.17 -18.54 15.15
CA GLY A 286 -19.32 -19.25 14.18
C GLY A 286 -20.09 -20.41 13.54
N ASP A 287 -20.81 -21.20 14.33
CA ASP A 287 -21.60 -22.32 13.82
C ASP A 287 -22.78 -21.87 12.96
N LEU A 288 -23.43 -20.76 13.35
CA LEU A 288 -24.41 -20.11 12.48
C LEU A 288 -23.80 -19.65 11.15
N LEU A 289 -22.57 -19.11 11.18
CA LEU A 289 -21.90 -18.64 9.97
C LEU A 289 -21.63 -19.78 8.98
N LEU A 290 -21.36 -21.01 9.45
CA LEU A 290 -21.19 -22.21 8.60
C LEU A 290 -22.41 -22.47 7.69
N GLN A 291 -23.60 -22.06 8.12
CA GLN A 291 -24.84 -22.32 7.38
C GLN A 291 -25.17 -21.23 6.35
N VAL A 292 -24.51 -20.07 6.44
CA VAL A 292 -24.75 -18.91 5.56
C VAL A 292 -23.96 -19.04 4.25
N VAL A 293 -22.78 -19.65 4.29
CA VAL A 293 -21.82 -19.73 3.18
C VAL A 293 -22.02 -20.90 2.22
#